data_AF-A0A9D8P7S7-F1
#
_entry.id   AF-A0A9D8P7S7-F1
#
_cell.length_a   1.000
_cell.length_b   1.000
_cell.length_c   1.000
_cell.angle_alpha   90.00
_cell.angle_beta   90.00
_cell.angle_gamma   90.00
#
_symmetry.space_group_name_H-M   'P 1'
#
loop_
_entity.id
_entity.type
_entity.pdbx_description
1 polymer ?
#
loop_
_entity_poly.entity_id
_entity_poly.type
_entity_poly.pdbx_seq_one_letter_code
_entity_poly.pdbx_strand_id
1 'polypeptide(L)'
;MRGLEAASKVARAPGSVKNERGAKCGQCHAAYLLEETELLEPRLLYYELSNAAQKKVLRKLGGLGEVLDGLRLIRQLNIRWIAPDRTESLASLALKLNISAYDASYIQVALAMDAELVTFDERLAAVYRALKRSG
;
A
#
# COMPACT_ATOMS: atom_id res chain seq x y z
N MET A 1 0.61 -6.65 19.51
CA MET A 1 -0.15 -6.53 18.24
C MET A 1 0.78 -6.07 17.11
N ARG A 2 1.46 -6.97 16.39
CA ARG A 2 2.29 -6.64 15.21
C ARG A 2 2.12 -7.75 14.19
N GLY A 3 1.22 -7.56 13.22
CA GLY A 3 0.90 -8.65 12.28
C GLY A 3 0.05 -8.29 11.06
N LEU A 4 -0.21 -7.01 10.78
CA LEU A 4 -1.01 -6.58 9.63
C LEU A 4 -0.31 -5.53 8.74
N GLU A 5 1.03 -5.48 8.72
CA GLU A 5 1.78 -4.47 7.94
C GLU A 5 1.79 -4.71 6.42
N ALA A 6 1.27 -5.83 5.91
CA ALA A 6 1.54 -6.24 4.53
C ALA A 6 0.46 -5.88 3.49
N ALA A 7 -0.38 -4.88 3.77
CA ALA A 7 -1.40 -4.41 2.82
C ALA A 7 -1.54 -2.89 2.86
N SER A 8 -0.40 -2.20 2.95
CA SER A 8 -0.38 -0.90 3.60
C SER A 8 -0.05 0.26 2.67
N LYS A 9 0.29 0.10 1.39
CA LYS A 9 1.00 1.16 0.66
C LYS A 9 0.32 1.52 -0.65
N VAL A 10 -0.67 2.39 -0.60
CA VAL A 10 -1.45 2.81 -1.77
C VAL A 10 -0.93 4.14 -2.30
N ALA A 11 -0.67 4.27 -3.59
CA ALA A 11 -0.60 5.57 -4.24
C ALA A 11 -1.99 6.01 -4.71
N ARG A 12 -2.47 7.18 -4.24
CA ARG A 12 -3.78 7.77 -4.55
C ARG A 12 -3.65 8.82 -5.66
N ALA A 13 -4.38 8.63 -6.75
CA ALA A 13 -4.44 9.61 -7.85
C ALA A 13 -5.08 10.95 -7.39
N PRO A 14 -4.62 12.11 -7.90
CA PRO A 14 -5.23 13.40 -7.59
C PRO A 14 -6.63 13.53 -8.24
N GLY A 15 -7.63 13.98 -7.46
CA GLY A 15 -8.93 14.43 -7.99
C GLY A 15 -10.20 13.74 -7.49
N SER A 16 -10.13 12.67 -6.69
CA SER A 16 -11.34 11.95 -6.24
C SER A 16 -11.61 12.18 -4.76
N VAL A 17 -12.57 13.04 -4.42
CA VAL A 17 -13.64 12.85 -3.40
C VAL A 17 -14.37 14.17 -3.25
N LYS A 18 -15.70 14.12 -3.37
CA LYS A 18 -16.57 15.28 -3.34
C LYS A 18 -17.66 15.16 -2.28
N ASN A 19 -17.41 14.69 -1.05
CA ASN A 19 -18.37 14.80 0.07
C ASN A 19 -17.89 14.16 1.38
N GLU A 20 -18.01 14.95 2.45
CA GLU A 20 -17.78 14.56 3.84
C GLU A 20 -19.06 13.93 4.42
N ARG A 21 -19.03 12.66 4.80
CA ARG A 21 -19.96 12.11 5.80
C ARG A 21 -19.35 10.87 6.47
N GLY A 22 -19.28 10.93 7.80
CA GLY A 22 -18.42 10.07 8.63
C GLY A 22 -18.79 8.58 8.69
N ALA A 23 -17.76 7.75 8.63
CA ALA A 23 -17.82 6.32 8.94
C ALA A 23 -17.30 6.07 10.36
N LYS A 24 -18.10 5.39 11.20
CA LYS A 24 -17.82 5.14 12.63
C LYS A 24 -16.93 3.91 12.91
N CYS A 25 -16.39 3.23 11.89
CA CYS A 25 -15.48 2.08 12.06
C CYS A 25 -14.30 2.16 11.08
N GLY A 26 -13.09 1.83 11.53
CA GLY A 26 -11.86 1.96 10.71
C GLY A 26 -11.87 1.12 9.43
N GLN A 27 -12.49 -0.07 9.47
CA GLN A 27 -12.69 -0.91 8.28
C GLN A 27 -13.70 -0.30 7.29
N CYS A 28 -14.71 0.40 7.80
CA CYS A 28 -15.77 1.05 7.03
C CYS A 28 -15.23 2.30 6.31
N HIS A 29 -14.36 3.06 6.98
CA HIS A 29 -13.69 4.21 6.38
C HIS A 29 -12.68 3.77 5.31
N ALA A 30 -11.91 2.71 5.58
CA ALA A 30 -11.01 2.13 4.58
C ALA A 30 -11.79 1.62 3.36
N ALA A 31 -12.85 0.84 3.55
CA ALA A 31 -13.69 0.36 2.45
C ALA A 31 -14.28 1.50 1.61
N TYR A 32 -14.83 2.54 2.25
CA TYR A 32 -15.37 3.71 1.56
C TYR A 32 -14.31 4.47 0.74
N LEU A 33 -13.10 4.65 1.28
CA LEU A 33 -12.00 5.28 0.54
C LEU A 33 -11.53 4.43 -0.65
N LEU A 34 -11.58 3.11 -0.52
CA LEU A 34 -11.15 2.16 -1.56
C LEU A 34 -12.19 2.01 -2.69
N GLU A 35 -13.47 2.22 -2.43
CA GLU A 35 -14.54 2.14 -3.44
C GLU A 35 -14.52 3.32 -4.43
N GLU A 36 -14.10 4.51 -3.99
CA GLU A 36 -14.14 5.75 -4.78
C GLU A 36 -12.76 6.18 -5.34
N THR A 37 -11.72 5.38 -5.13
CA THR A 37 -10.33 5.75 -5.46
C THR A 37 -9.62 4.66 -6.25
N GLU A 38 -9.02 5.00 -7.39
CA GLU A 38 -8.08 4.11 -8.08
C GLU A 38 -6.80 3.98 -7.25
N LEU A 39 -6.39 2.74 -6.99
CA LEU A 39 -5.19 2.40 -6.23
C LEU A 39 -4.06 2.09 -7.20
N LEU A 40 -2.93 2.77 -7.05
CA LEU A 40 -1.75 2.54 -7.87
C LEU A 40 -0.74 1.72 -7.07
N GLU A 41 -0.44 0.51 -7.55
CA GLU A 41 0.26 -0.50 -6.75
C GLU A 41 1.33 -1.23 -7.57
N PRO A 42 2.53 -1.47 -7.03
CA PRO A 42 3.46 -2.43 -7.61
C PRO A 42 2.93 -3.86 -7.43
N ARG A 43 3.26 -4.76 -8.36
CA ARG A 43 2.92 -6.20 -8.24
C ARG A 43 3.49 -6.87 -6.98
N LEU A 44 4.43 -6.19 -6.31
CA LEU A 44 4.96 -6.58 -5.01
C LEU A 44 3.87 -6.81 -3.95
N LEU A 45 2.74 -6.08 -4.02
CA LEU A 45 1.63 -6.22 -3.09
C LEU A 45 1.12 -7.67 -2.98
N TYR A 46 1.12 -8.44 -4.07
CA TYR A 46 0.72 -9.86 -4.02
C TYR A 46 1.60 -10.69 -3.09
N TYR A 47 2.91 -10.43 -3.08
CA TYR A 47 3.86 -11.12 -2.22
C TYR A 47 3.71 -10.67 -0.77
N GLU A 48 3.50 -9.37 -0.54
CA GLU A 48 3.27 -8.83 0.80
C GLU A 48 2.00 -9.44 1.42
N LEU A 49 0.89 -9.46 0.69
CA LEU A 49 -0.37 -10.06 1.13
C LEU A 49 -0.25 -11.56 1.39
N SER A 50 0.42 -12.29 0.49
CA SER A 50 0.65 -13.74 0.67
C SER A 50 1.47 -14.03 1.92
N ASN A 51 2.51 -13.22 2.18
CA ASN A 51 3.34 -13.33 3.38
C ASN A 51 2.55 -13.00 4.66
N ALA A 52 1.70 -11.97 4.65
CA ALA A 52 0.82 -11.67 5.78
C ALA A 52 -0.17 -12.80 6.06
N ALA A 53 -0.83 -13.33 5.02
CA ALA A 53 -1.75 -14.45 5.14
C ALA A 53 -1.06 -15.68 5.75
N GLN A 54 0.12 -16.04 5.24
CA GLN A 54 0.93 -17.12 5.78
C GLN A 54 1.24 -16.90 7.28
N LYS A 55 1.73 -15.72 7.65
CA LYS A 55 2.02 -15.36 9.05
C LYS A 55 0.78 -15.44 9.94
N LYS A 56 -0.39 -15.01 9.44
CA LYS A 56 -1.66 -15.04 10.19
C LYS A 56 -2.07 -16.48 10.51
N VAL A 57 -1.99 -17.38 9.53
CA VAL A 57 -2.29 -18.81 9.71
C VAL A 57 -1.29 -19.47 10.65
N LEU A 58 0.03 -19.26 10.45
CA LEU A 58 1.07 -19.87 11.29
C LEU A 58 1.00 -19.42 12.75
N ARG A 59 0.56 -18.18 12.99
CA ARG A 59 0.37 -17.63 14.35
C ARG A 59 -0.99 -17.99 14.96
N LYS A 60 -1.81 -18.81 14.29
CA LYS A 60 -3.16 -19.21 14.72
C LYS A 60 -4.10 -18.02 14.96
N LEU A 61 -3.94 -16.94 14.18
CA LEU A 61 -4.75 -15.72 14.25
C LEU A 61 -5.93 -15.72 13.25
N GLY A 62 -6.22 -16.87 12.65
CA GLY A 62 -7.33 -17.08 11.72
C GLY A 62 -7.24 -18.46 11.05
N GLY A 63 -8.38 -18.99 10.61
CA GLY A 63 -8.43 -20.24 9.85
C GLY A 63 -7.89 -20.05 8.43
N LEU A 64 -7.31 -21.09 7.82
CA LEU A 64 -6.80 -21.03 6.45
C LEU A 64 -7.89 -20.59 5.45
N GLY A 65 -9.10 -21.15 5.56
CA GLY A 65 -10.24 -20.79 4.71
C GLY A 65 -10.59 -19.30 4.81
N GLU A 66 -10.81 -18.80 6.03
CA GLU A 66 -11.14 -17.40 6.30
C GLU A 66 -10.06 -16.43 5.78
N VAL A 67 -8.78 -16.79 5.94
CA VAL A 67 -7.67 -15.97 5.46
C VAL A 67 -7.63 -15.92 3.93
N LEU A 68 -7.83 -17.06 3.26
CA LEU A 68 -7.88 -17.12 1.80
C LEU A 68 -9.12 -16.39 1.24
N ASP A 69 -10.26 -16.47 1.92
CA ASP A 69 -11.46 -15.72 1.56
C ASP A 69 -11.22 -14.21 1.68
N GLY A 70 -10.57 -13.77 2.76
CA GLY A 70 -10.14 -12.38 2.90
C GLY A 70 -9.20 -11.92 1.78
N LEU A 71 -8.24 -12.76 1.36
CA LEU A 71 -7.36 -12.43 0.23
C LEU A 71 -8.13 -12.28 -1.09
N ARG A 72 -9.21 -13.02 -1.31
CA ARG A 72 -10.01 -12.92 -2.56
C ARG A 72 -10.66 -11.56 -2.73
N LEU A 73 -10.89 -10.81 -1.65
CA LEU A 73 -11.45 -9.46 -1.68
C LEU A 73 -10.56 -8.48 -2.45
N ILE A 74 -9.26 -8.75 -2.60
CA ILE A 74 -8.39 -7.90 -3.44
C ILE A 74 -8.87 -7.77 -4.88
N ARG A 75 -9.56 -8.79 -5.40
CA ARG A 75 -10.09 -8.80 -6.77
C ARG A 75 -11.24 -7.81 -6.97
N GLN A 76 -11.81 -7.33 -5.87
CA GLN A 76 -12.89 -6.33 -5.87
C GLN A 76 -12.34 -4.90 -5.78
N LEU A 77 -11.05 -4.74 -5.46
CA LEU A 77 -10.42 -3.43 -5.38
C LEU A 77 -10.06 -2.91 -6.78
N ASN A 78 -10.27 -1.62 -7.01
CA ASN A 78 -9.88 -0.94 -8.24
C ASN A 78 -8.36 -0.65 -8.25
N ILE A 79 -7.56 -1.69 -8.43
CA ILE A 79 -6.09 -1.59 -8.45
C ILE A 79 -5.57 -1.53 -9.89
N ARG A 80 -4.83 -0.47 -10.20
CA ARG A 80 -3.99 -0.38 -11.38
C ARG A 80 -2.56 -0.75 -11.01
N TRP A 81 -2.07 -1.81 -11.65
CA TRP A 81 -0.73 -2.34 -11.42
C TRP A 81 0.31 -1.53 -12.18
N ILE A 82 1.23 -0.89 -11.46
CA ILE A 82 2.31 -0.08 -12.03
C ILE A 82 3.64 -0.76 -11.77
N ALA A 83 4.44 -0.98 -12.82
CA ALA A 83 5.81 -1.42 -12.64
C ALA A 83 6.66 -0.24 -12.12
N PRO A 84 7.46 -0.42 -11.05
CA PRO A 84 8.48 0.56 -10.71
C PRO A 84 9.47 0.72 -11.87
N ASP A 85 10.23 1.82 -11.86
CA ASP A 85 11.19 2.12 -12.92
C ASP A 85 12.39 1.12 -12.89
N ARG A 86 13.35 1.29 -13.79
CA ARG A 86 14.53 0.43 -13.95
C ARG A 86 15.23 0.13 -12.63
N THR A 87 15.74 -1.10 -12.50
CA THR A 87 16.38 -1.62 -11.28
C THR A 87 17.45 -0.70 -10.71
N GLU A 88 18.24 -0.04 -11.55
CA GLU A 88 19.30 0.90 -11.14
C GLU A 88 18.74 2.16 -10.49
N SER A 89 17.65 2.71 -11.04
CA SER A 89 16.97 3.88 -10.48
C SER A 89 16.34 3.55 -9.13
N LEU A 90 15.74 2.36 -9.01
CA LEU A 90 15.11 1.87 -7.79
C LEU A 90 16.15 1.64 -6.69
N ALA A 91 17.27 0.99 -7.03
CA ALA A 91 18.38 0.80 -6.11
C ALA A 91 18.98 2.13 -5.65
N SER A 92 19.16 3.08 -6.57
CA SER A 92 19.69 4.41 -6.27
C SER A 92 18.77 5.18 -5.31
N LEU A 93 17.45 5.12 -5.53
CA LEU A 93 16.48 5.76 -4.64
C LEU A 93 16.47 5.10 -3.25
N ALA A 94 16.47 3.77 -3.20
CA ALA A 94 16.50 3.01 -1.95
C ALA A 94 17.74 3.37 -1.10
N LEU A 95 18.91 3.45 -1.73
CA LEU A 95 20.15 3.87 -1.08
C LEU A 95 20.09 5.32 -0.60
N LYS A 96 19.63 6.25 -1.46
CA LYS A 96 19.52 7.67 -1.13
C LYS A 96 18.63 7.91 0.09
N LEU A 97 17.53 7.16 0.20
CA LEU A 97 16.55 7.31 1.27
C LEU A 97 16.80 6.37 2.45
N ASN A 98 17.81 5.50 2.38
CA ASN A 98 18.11 4.45 3.36
C ASN A 98 16.88 3.59 3.71
N ILE A 99 16.19 3.11 2.67
CA ILE A 99 15.02 2.23 2.77
C ILE A 99 15.22 0.96 1.93
N SER A 100 14.34 -0.02 2.09
CA SER A 100 14.39 -1.22 1.27
C SER A 100 14.00 -0.92 -0.19
N ALA A 101 14.48 -1.71 -1.15
CA ALA A 101 14.01 -1.62 -2.54
C ALA A 101 12.49 -1.88 -2.66
N TYR A 102 11.93 -2.67 -1.75
CA TYR A 102 10.49 -2.88 -1.62
C TYR A 102 9.77 -1.57 -1.30
N ASP A 103 10.19 -0.86 -0.27
CA ASP A 103 9.61 0.43 0.12
C ASP A 103 9.81 1.51 -0.95
N ALA A 104 11.01 1.54 -1.55
CA ALA A 104 11.32 2.47 -2.63
C ALA A 104 10.43 2.26 -3.87
N SER A 105 9.96 1.03 -4.13
CA SER A 105 9.09 0.74 -5.27
C SER A 105 7.75 1.48 -5.16
N TYR A 106 7.19 1.58 -3.95
CA TYR A 106 5.98 2.34 -3.69
C TYR A 106 6.19 3.85 -3.86
N ILE A 107 7.33 4.37 -3.41
CA ILE A 107 7.68 5.78 -3.62
C ILE A 107 7.84 6.08 -5.12
N GLN A 108 8.52 5.22 -5.89
CA GLN A 108 8.66 5.42 -7.34
C GLN A 108 7.30 5.43 -8.05
N VAL A 109 6.40 4.50 -7.72
CA VAL A 109 5.04 4.48 -8.28
C VAL A 109 4.30 5.78 -7.95
N ALA A 110 4.35 6.23 -6.70
CA ALA A 110 3.73 7.47 -6.27
C ALA A 110 4.29 8.69 -7.05
N LEU A 111 5.61 8.79 -7.18
CA LEU A 111 6.24 9.91 -7.89
C LEU A 111 5.97 9.89 -9.40
N ALA A 112 6.07 8.71 -10.03
CA ALA A 112 5.90 8.58 -11.47
C ALA A 112 4.47 8.92 -11.93
N MET A 113 3.48 8.72 -11.04
CA MET A 113 2.06 8.94 -11.32
C MET A 113 1.53 10.24 -10.70
N ASP A 114 2.40 11.08 -10.12
CA ASP A 114 2.02 12.27 -9.33
C ASP A 114 0.90 11.99 -8.30
N ALA A 115 1.04 10.87 -7.60
CA ALA A 115 0.08 10.35 -6.65
C ALA A 115 0.59 10.49 -5.21
N GLU A 116 -0.33 10.60 -4.26
CA GLU A 116 -0.02 10.66 -2.83
C GLU A 116 0.23 9.25 -2.28
N LEU A 117 1.34 9.03 -1.58
CA LEU A 117 1.60 7.76 -0.90
C LEU A 117 0.83 7.68 0.43
N VAL A 118 -0.16 6.79 0.48
CA VAL A 118 -0.92 6.43 1.68
C VAL A 118 -0.33 5.16 2.26
N THR A 119 0.15 5.22 3.52
CA THR A 119 0.58 4.00 4.21
C THR A 119 0.42 3.96 5.72
N PHE A 120 0.08 2.77 6.25
CA PHE A 120 0.15 2.42 7.68
C PHE A 120 1.58 2.16 8.20
N ASP A 121 2.58 2.04 7.32
CA ASP A 121 3.99 2.08 7.72
C ASP A 121 4.40 3.53 7.99
N GLU A 122 4.35 3.94 9.25
CA GLU A 122 4.65 5.31 9.69
C GLU A 122 6.07 5.75 9.30
N ARG A 123 7.03 4.83 9.27
CA ARG A 123 8.41 5.10 8.88
C ARG A 123 8.48 5.45 7.40
N LEU A 124 7.84 4.66 6.54
CA LEU A 124 7.77 4.94 5.12
C LEU A 124 7.02 6.25 4.84
N ALA A 125 5.90 6.48 5.53
CA ALA A 125 5.14 7.72 5.40
C ALA A 125 5.98 8.95 5.77
N ALA A 126 6.80 8.85 6.83
CA ALA A 126 7.69 9.92 7.24
C ALA A 126 8.77 10.22 6.19
N VAL A 127 9.39 9.17 5.61
CA VAL A 127 10.38 9.29 4.53
C VAL A 127 9.76 9.98 3.31
N TYR A 128 8.57 9.55 2.87
CA TYR A 128 7.88 10.16 1.73
C TYR A 128 7.55 11.64 1.96
N ARG A 129 7.01 12.00 3.14
CA ARG A 129 6.75 13.40 3.50
C ARG A 129 8.01 14.26 3.57
N ALA A 130 9.14 13.70 3.98
CA ALA A 130 10.42 14.42 3.98
C ALA A 130 10.93 14.66 2.56
N LEU A 131 10.75 13.68 1.67
CA LEU A 131 11.09 13.81 0.25
C LEU A 131 10.28 14.91 -0.43
N LYS A 132 8.95 14.92 -0.28
CA LYS A 132 8.06 15.93 -0.90
C LYS A 132 8.28 17.36 -0.40
N ARG A 133 8.94 17.55 0.75
CA ARG A 133 9.32 18.88 1.27
C ARG A 133 10.68 19.38 0.77
N SER A 134 11.49 18.49 0.21
CA SER A 134 12.87 18.78 -0.21
C SER A 134 13.00 19.02 -1.72
N GLY A 135 11.91 18.94 -2.47
CA GLY A 135 11.82 19.22 -3.91
C GLY A 135 10.78 20.29 -4.16
#